data_AF-A0A7C3KWU6-F1
#
_entry.id   AF-A0A7C3KWU6-F1
#
_cell.length_a   1.000
_cell.length_b   1.000
_cell.length_c   1.000
_cell.angle_alpha   90.00
_cell.angle_beta   90.00
_cell.angle_gamma   90.00
#
_symmetry.space_group_name_H-M   'P 1'
#
loop_
_entity.id
_entity.type
_entity.pdbx_description
1 polymer ?
#
loop_
_entity_poly.entity_id
_entity_poly.type
_entity_poly.pdbx_seq_one_letter_code
_entity_poly.pdbx_strand_id
1 'polypeptide(L)'
;MSSQLLHTPHGDILFHPTSEAAFERLARTWPNGIVPLPDDAPAPFGIPFQKGQVEVSGVKLQGPDTPEQEAMTLLRIHQITIAGSLRDYLAAGFSGVLIPCAYLKSKGNELFETGMAFFAAPAPGGKELETPPGLPHIDAALGAGTCNMIFTMALGVPKCAERLKLPNPTVIGVDVRTRLQIGSISLEFLVSGPDLFCLKKRVQPEDSIWTALSESGVKEVFSLPSLPIAI
;
A
#
# COMPACT_ATOMS: atom_id res chain seq x y z
N MET A 1 19.58 0.68 13.82
CA MET A 1 19.83 -0.44 12.89
C MET A 1 20.82 0.03 11.84
N SER A 2 21.68 -0.83 11.30
CA SER A 2 22.52 -0.51 10.14
C SER A 2 21.74 -0.69 8.84
N SER A 3 22.17 -0.04 7.76
CA SER A 3 21.61 -0.33 6.43
C SER A 3 21.83 -1.79 6.04
N GLN A 4 20.90 -2.36 5.29
CA GLN A 4 20.96 -3.74 4.78
C GLN A 4 20.79 -3.73 3.26
N LEU A 5 21.56 -4.53 2.54
CA LEU A 5 21.42 -4.68 1.09
C LEU A 5 20.64 -5.97 0.78
N LEU A 6 19.64 -5.88 -0.09
CA LEU A 6 18.89 -7.01 -0.62
C LEU A 6 19.26 -7.22 -2.09
N HIS A 7 19.81 -8.39 -2.40
CA HIS A 7 20.13 -8.76 -3.77
C HIS A 7 18.90 -9.33 -4.49
N THR A 8 18.64 -8.84 -5.70
CA THR A 8 17.57 -9.37 -6.57
C THR A 8 18.12 -9.62 -7.98
N PRO A 9 17.41 -10.38 -8.83
CA PRO A 9 17.83 -10.60 -10.21
C PRO A 9 17.96 -9.31 -11.06
N HIS A 10 17.29 -8.22 -10.68
CA HIS A 10 17.28 -6.96 -11.44
C HIS A 10 18.07 -5.83 -10.78
N GLY A 11 18.83 -6.14 -9.72
CA GLY A 11 19.67 -5.19 -9.00
C GLY A 11 19.40 -5.20 -7.51
N ASP A 12 20.21 -4.43 -6.78
CA ASP A 12 20.14 -4.40 -5.33
C ASP A 12 19.16 -3.33 -4.84
N ILE A 13 18.49 -3.63 -3.72
CA ILE A 13 17.68 -2.67 -2.97
C ILE A 13 18.35 -2.42 -1.62
N LEU A 14 18.70 -1.15 -1.36
CA LEU A 14 19.26 -0.72 -0.10
C LEU A 14 18.15 -0.37 0.89
N PHE A 15 18.15 -1.05 2.03
CA PHE A 15 17.27 -0.78 3.15
C PHE A 15 17.98 0.16 4.12
N HIS A 16 17.41 1.35 4.28
CA HIS A 16 17.86 2.32 5.27
C HIS A 16 17.07 2.14 6.57
N PRO A 17 17.69 2.36 7.73
CA PRO A 17 16.93 2.63 8.95
C PRO A 17 16.03 3.84 8.70
N THR A 18 14.77 3.78 9.16
CA THR A 18 13.90 4.96 9.11
C THR A 18 14.55 6.11 9.86
N SER A 19 14.76 7.24 9.18
CA SER A 19 15.29 8.46 9.79
C SER A 19 14.21 9.12 10.66
N GLU A 20 14.64 9.89 11.66
CA GLU A 20 13.73 10.65 12.53
C GLU A 20 12.84 11.60 11.72
N ALA A 21 13.42 12.35 10.78
CA ALA A 21 12.67 13.26 9.91
C ALA A 21 11.61 12.54 9.04
N ALA A 22 11.94 11.36 8.50
CA ALA A 22 11.01 10.55 7.72
C ALA A 22 9.87 10.00 8.60
N PHE A 23 10.21 9.54 9.81
CA PHE A 23 9.23 9.07 10.80
C PHE A 23 8.28 10.19 11.24
N GLU A 24 8.81 11.37 11.60
CA GLU A 24 8.00 12.53 12.03
C GLU A 24 7.06 13.03 10.94
N ARG A 25 7.51 13.04 9.68
CA ARG A 25 6.65 13.41 8.55
C ARG A 25 5.50 12.42 8.42
N LEU A 26 5.80 11.13 8.42
CA LEU A 26 4.79 10.08 8.39
C LEU A 26 3.80 10.20 9.56
N ALA A 27 4.29 10.35 10.78
CA ALA A 27 3.47 10.44 11.99
C ALA A 27 2.56 11.68 12.01
N ARG A 28 2.95 12.78 11.35
CA ARG A 28 2.13 13.99 11.23
C ARG A 28 1.07 13.89 10.13
N THR A 29 1.35 13.16 9.06
CA THR A 29 0.44 13.07 7.90
C THR A 29 -0.58 11.96 8.04
N TRP A 30 -0.24 10.82 8.67
CA TRP A 30 -1.20 9.74 8.86
C TRP A 30 -2.26 10.12 9.91
N PRO A 31 -3.59 9.93 9.66
CA PRO A 31 -4.67 10.44 10.52
C PRO A 31 -4.64 10.03 12.00
N ASN A 32 -3.91 8.96 12.33
CA ASN A 32 -3.73 8.47 13.70
C ASN A 32 -2.26 8.32 14.11
N GLY A 33 -1.33 8.87 13.33
CA GLY A 33 0.11 8.76 13.55
C GLY A 33 0.64 7.33 13.47
N ILE A 34 1.84 7.12 14.01
CA ILE A 34 2.48 5.79 14.13
C ILE A 34 2.75 5.54 15.60
N VAL A 35 2.42 4.35 16.09
CA VAL A 35 2.48 4.04 17.52
C VAL A 35 3.59 3.03 17.78
N PRO A 36 4.53 3.28 18.72
CA PRO A 36 5.47 2.26 19.16
C PRO A 36 4.70 1.12 19.85
N LEU A 37 5.06 -0.12 19.54
CA LEU A 37 4.48 -1.30 20.16
C LEU A 37 5.42 -1.86 21.25
N PRO A 38 4.87 -2.64 22.21
CA PRO A 38 5.68 -3.39 23.17
C PRO A 38 6.72 -4.29 22.49
N ASP A 39 7.83 -4.56 23.17
CA ASP A 39 8.96 -5.34 22.62
C ASP A 39 8.59 -6.79 22.22
N ASP A 40 7.55 -7.36 22.84
CA ASP A 40 7.02 -8.70 22.53
C ASP A 40 6.06 -8.72 21.34
N ALA A 41 5.68 -7.55 20.81
CA ALA A 41 4.82 -7.46 19.64
C ALA A 41 5.52 -8.02 18.38
N PRO A 42 4.74 -8.53 17.39
CA PRO A 42 5.35 -9.07 16.19
C PRO A 42 6.05 -8.00 15.34
N ALA A 43 5.85 -6.71 15.58
CA ALA A 43 6.57 -5.59 14.97
C ALA A 43 6.79 -4.47 16.00
N PRO A 44 7.83 -3.62 15.84
CA PRO A 44 8.12 -2.50 16.74
C PRO A 44 7.13 -1.33 16.63
N PHE A 45 6.37 -1.24 15.52
CA PHE A 45 5.43 -0.16 15.28
C PHE A 45 4.06 -0.66 14.85
N GLY A 46 3.03 0.13 15.15
CA GLY A 46 1.66 -0.06 14.72
C GLY A 46 1.19 1.13 13.89
N ILE A 47 0.49 0.83 12.79
CA ILE A 47 -0.21 1.81 11.96
C ILE A 47 -1.68 1.75 12.36
N PRO A 48 -2.22 2.75 13.06
CA PRO A 48 -3.61 2.70 13.50
C PRO A 48 -4.56 2.97 12.35
N PHE A 49 -5.37 1.96 12.06
CA PHE A 49 -6.50 2.05 11.12
C PHE A 49 -7.83 2.31 11.84
N GLN A 50 -7.84 2.32 13.16
CA GLN A 50 -9.01 2.62 13.97
C GLN A 50 -8.57 3.34 15.25
N LYS A 51 -9.32 4.38 15.61
CA LYS A 51 -9.18 5.10 16.88
C LYS A 51 -10.55 5.17 17.56
N GLY A 52 -10.75 4.40 18.62
CA GLY A 52 -12.05 4.21 19.25
C GLY A 52 -13.08 3.65 18.25
N GLN A 53 -14.12 4.43 17.95
CA GLN A 53 -15.18 4.05 16.99
C GLN A 53 -14.95 4.59 15.57
N VAL A 54 -13.84 5.31 15.34
CA VAL A 54 -13.54 5.92 14.03
C VAL A 54 -12.53 5.06 13.28
N GLU A 55 -12.92 4.56 12.12
CA GLU A 55 -12.04 3.79 11.23
C GLU A 55 -11.50 4.66 10.09
N VAL A 56 -10.26 4.38 9.70
CA VAL A 56 -9.69 4.85 8.44
C VAL A 56 -10.44 4.18 7.30
N SER A 57 -10.92 5.00 6.36
CA SER A 57 -11.55 4.54 5.13
C SER A 57 -10.58 4.60 3.96
N GLY A 58 -10.77 3.70 3.00
CA GLY A 58 -9.99 3.62 1.79
C GLY A 58 -10.84 3.29 0.58
N VAL A 59 -10.24 3.36 -0.61
CA VAL A 59 -10.88 2.92 -1.84
C VAL A 59 -10.55 1.46 -2.08
N LYS A 60 -11.59 0.64 -2.22
CA LYS A 60 -11.52 -0.78 -2.53
C LYS A 60 -11.77 -0.97 -4.02
N LEU A 61 -10.79 -1.53 -4.74
CA LEU A 61 -10.96 -2.03 -6.09
C LEU A 61 -11.29 -3.52 -6.00
N GLN A 62 -12.56 -3.84 -6.24
CA GLN A 62 -13.11 -5.17 -6.05
C GLN A 62 -12.89 -6.05 -7.29
N GLY A 63 -12.29 -7.23 -7.08
CA GLY A 63 -12.27 -8.31 -8.07
C GLY A 63 -13.49 -9.24 -7.95
N PRO A 64 -13.68 -10.16 -8.92
CA PRO A 64 -14.70 -11.20 -8.83
C PRO A 64 -14.45 -12.16 -7.68
N ASP A 65 -15.53 -12.76 -7.17
CA ASP A 65 -15.45 -13.81 -6.16
C ASP A 65 -14.92 -15.10 -6.81
N THR A 66 -13.90 -15.71 -6.20
CA THR A 66 -13.20 -16.90 -6.74
C THR A 66 -12.96 -17.94 -5.63
N PRO A 67 -12.72 -19.22 -5.98
CA PRO A 67 -12.28 -20.22 -5.01
C PRO A 67 -10.93 -19.87 -4.36
N GLU A 68 -10.68 -20.40 -3.17
CA GLU A 68 -9.50 -20.06 -2.34
C GLU A 68 -8.17 -20.11 -3.09
N GLN A 69 -7.91 -21.18 -3.85
CA GLN A 69 -6.63 -21.35 -4.55
C GLN A 69 -6.38 -20.25 -5.60
N GLU A 70 -7.43 -19.87 -6.32
CA GLU A 70 -7.37 -18.78 -7.30
C GLU A 70 -7.23 -17.43 -6.58
N ALA A 71 -7.98 -17.21 -5.51
CA ALA A 71 -7.90 -16.01 -4.68
C ALA A 71 -6.50 -15.78 -4.11
N MET A 72 -5.83 -16.83 -3.62
CA MET A 72 -4.45 -16.74 -3.13
C MET A 72 -3.44 -16.42 -4.24
N THR A 73 -3.68 -16.94 -5.45
CA THR A 73 -2.86 -16.60 -6.63
C THR A 73 -3.05 -15.14 -7.03
N LEU A 74 -4.30 -14.67 -7.07
CA LEU A 74 -4.63 -13.28 -7.37
C LEU A 74 -4.09 -12.31 -6.32
N LEU A 75 -4.16 -12.68 -5.03
CA LEU A 75 -3.60 -11.89 -3.94
C LEU A 75 -2.10 -11.66 -4.17
N ARG A 76 -1.40 -12.72 -4.56
CA ARG A 76 0.04 -12.65 -4.85
C ARG A 76 0.34 -11.79 -6.08
N ILE A 77 -0.45 -11.92 -7.15
CA ILE A 77 -0.34 -11.05 -8.33
C ILE A 77 -0.54 -9.58 -7.93
N HIS A 78 -1.55 -9.26 -7.11
CA HIS A 78 -1.78 -7.89 -6.64
C HIS A 78 -0.60 -7.35 -5.85
N GLN A 79 -0.03 -8.12 -4.91
CA GLN A 79 1.16 -7.72 -4.16
C GLN A 79 2.33 -7.38 -5.08
N ILE A 80 2.60 -8.23 -6.07
CA ILE A 80 3.68 -8.03 -7.06
C ILE A 80 3.41 -6.77 -7.90
N THR A 81 2.18 -6.62 -8.40
CA THR A 81 1.84 -5.46 -9.24
C THR A 81 1.82 -4.15 -8.47
N ILE A 82 1.41 -4.16 -7.20
CA ILE A 82 1.53 -3.02 -6.29
C ILE A 82 3.01 -2.65 -6.17
N ALA A 83 3.87 -3.59 -5.80
CA ALA A 83 5.30 -3.34 -5.62
C ALA A 83 5.94 -2.74 -6.88
N GLY A 84 5.70 -3.33 -8.05
CA GLY A 84 6.25 -2.84 -9.31
C GLY A 84 5.63 -1.54 -9.83
N SER A 85 4.53 -1.06 -9.24
CA SER A 85 3.91 0.23 -9.58
C SER A 85 4.38 1.39 -8.70
N LEU A 86 5.09 1.11 -7.61
CA LEU A 86 5.50 2.14 -6.64
C LEU A 86 6.45 3.17 -7.26
N ARG A 87 7.30 2.79 -8.22
CA ARG A 87 8.17 3.76 -8.90
C ARG A 87 7.38 4.84 -9.63
N ASP A 88 6.37 4.43 -10.38
CA ASP A 88 5.53 5.34 -11.16
C ASP A 88 4.72 6.26 -10.23
N TYR A 89 4.25 5.73 -9.11
CA TYR A 89 3.59 6.52 -8.07
C TYR A 89 4.53 7.55 -7.45
N LEU A 90 5.75 7.16 -7.06
CA LEU A 90 6.77 8.06 -6.51
C LEU A 90 7.14 9.17 -7.50
N ALA A 91 7.18 8.86 -8.80
CA ALA A 91 7.45 9.85 -9.85
C ALA A 91 6.38 10.94 -9.98
N ALA A 92 5.15 10.70 -9.48
CA ALA A 92 4.10 11.71 -9.45
C ALA A 92 4.42 12.88 -8.49
N GLY A 93 5.25 12.62 -7.46
CA GLY A 93 5.76 13.63 -6.53
C GLY A 93 4.73 14.13 -5.52
N PHE A 94 3.80 13.27 -5.08
CA PHE A 94 2.84 13.62 -4.03
C PHE A 94 3.53 13.77 -2.68
N SER A 95 2.96 14.61 -1.81
CA SER A 95 3.50 14.88 -0.47
C SER A 95 2.81 14.08 0.64
N GLY A 96 1.60 13.59 0.37
CA GLY A 96 0.78 12.82 1.29
C GLY A 96 1.32 11.42 1.60
N VAL A 97 0.49 10.67 2.33
CA VAL A 97 0.74 9.26 2.65
C VAL A 97 -0.17 8.37 1.82
N LEU A 98 0.37 7.29 1.26
CA LEU A 98 -0.39 6.23 0.61
C LEU A 98 0.03 4.87 1.17
N ILE A 99 -0.97 4.07 1.55
CA ILE A 99 -0.79 2.65 1.90
C ILE A 99 -1.57 1.82 0.86
N PRO A 100 -0.89 1.31 -0.18
CA PRO A 100 -1.48 0.36 -1.12
C PRO A 100 -1.40 -1.06 -0.55
N CYS A 101 -2.52 -1.75 -0.53
CA CYS A 101 -2.63 -3.09 0.03
C CYS A 101 -3.30 -4.04 -0.98
N ALA A 102 -2.82 -5.27 -1.06
CA ALA A 102 -3.65 -6.37 -1.57
C ALA A 102 -4.57 -6.84 -0.45
N TYR A 103 -5.79 -7.26 -0.76
CA TYR A 103 -6.73 -7.78 0.26
C TYR A 103 -7.36 -9.10 -0.14
N LEU A 104 -7.79 -9.84 0.88
CA LEU A 104 -8.54 -11.08 0.78
C LEU A 104 -9.71 -11.04 1.76
N LYS A 105 -10.92 -11.33 1.29
CA LYS A 105 -12.13 -11.35 2.11
C LYS A 105 -12.93 -12.62 1.83
N SER A 106 -13.18 -13.42 2.87
CA SER A 106 -14.09 -14.56 2.75
C SER A 106 -15.53 -14.06 2.56
N LYS A 107 -16.26 -14.71 1.64
CA LYS A 107 -17.67 -14.43 1.32
C LYS A 107 -18.62 -15.53 1.80
N GLY A 108 -18.08 -16.55 2.47
CA GLY A 108 -18.77 -17.80 2.74
C GLY A 108 -18.74 -18.74 1.54
N ASN A 109 -19.22 -19.97 1.71
CA ASN A 109 -19.32 -20.98 0.63
C ASN A 109 -18.00 -21.21 -0.15
N GLU A 110 -16.85 -21.18 0.53
CA GLU A 110 -15.52 -21.37 -0.08
C GLU A 110 -15.15 -20.33 -1.15
N LEU A 111 -15.90 -19.22 -1.23
CA LEU A 111 -15.63 -18.10 -2.12
C LEU A 111 -14.91 -16.97 -1.39
N PHE A 112 -14.00 -16.36 -2.13
CA PHE A 112 -13.14 -15.28 -1.66
C PHE A 112 -13.16 -14.14 -2.66
N GLU A 113 -13.34 -12.94 -2.12
CA GLU A 113 -13.16 -11.69 -2.84
C GLU A 113 -11.71 -11.25 -2.66
N THR A 114 -11.01 -11.02 -3.77
CA THR A 114 -9.61 -10.58 -3.78
C THR A 114 -9.49 -9.30 -4.59
N GLY A 115 -8.67 -8.37 -4.14
CA GLY A 115 -8.49 -7.11 -4.85
C GLY A 115 -7.41 -6.23 -4.22
N MET A 116 -7.54 -4.93 -4.47
CA MET A 116 -6.62 -3.93 -3.93
C MET A 116 -7.39 -2.88 -3.11
N ALA A 117 -6.78 -2.43 -2.04
CA ALA A 117 -7.29 -1.36 -1.20
C ALA A 117 -6.22 -0.28 -1.09
N PHE A 118 -6.64 0.98 -1.21
CA PHE A 118 -5.76 2.13 -1.10
C PHE A 118 -6.26 3.04 0.01
N PHE A 119 -5.40 3.29 0.98
CA PHE A 119 -5.66 4.25 2.04
C PHE A 119 -4.72 5.43 1.85
N ALA A 120 -5.28 6.63 1.70
CA ALA A 120 -4.52 7.83 1.44
C ALA A 120 -4.81 8.90 2.48
N ALA A 121 -3.79 9.69 2.77
CA ALA A 121 -3.89 10.91 3.57
C ALA A 121 -3.17 12.02 2.81
N PRO A 122 -3.90 12.85 2.03
CA PRO A 122 -3.34 13.99 1.31
C PRO A 122 -2.63 14.97 2.26
N ALA A 123 -1.51 15.54 1.83
CA ALA A 123 -0.84 16.60 2.56
C ALA A 123 -1.51 17.96 2.28
N PRO A 124 -1.64 18.85 3.29
CA PRO A 124 -2.10 20.21 3.08
C PRO A 124 -1.21 20.96 2.08
N GLY A 125 -1.80 21.53 1.03
CA GLY A 125 -1.07 22.26 -0.01
C GLY A 125 -0.22 21.39 -0.94
N GLY A 126 -0.36 20.06 -0.88
CA GLY A 126 0.37 19.13 -1.74
C GLY A 126 -0.11 19.17 -3.20
N LYS A 127 0.75 18.67 -4.10
CA LYS A 127 0.46 18.55 -5.53
C LYS A 127 -0.73 17.62 -5.80
N GLU A 128 -1.00 16.67 -4.91
CA GLU A 128 -2.17 15.80 -4.97
C GLU A 128 -3.51 16.57 -5.00
N LEU A 129 -3.54 17.81 -4.52
CA LEU A 129 -4.74 18.66 -4.56
C LEU A 129 -5.07 19.19 -5.97
N GLU A 130 -4.12 19.14 -6.90
CA GLU A 130 -4.39 19.39 -8.31
C GLU A 130 -5.45 18.38 -8.78
N THR A 131 -6.62 18.86 -9.19
CA THR A 131 -7.79 18.02 -9.41
C THR A 131 -7.72 17.34 -10.79
N PRO A 132 -7.47 16.02 -10.89
CA PRO A 132 -7.76 15.31 -12.13
C PRO A 132 -9.28 15.20 -12.30
N PRO A 133 -9.80 15.22 -13.53
CA PRO A 133 -11.18 14.83 -13.79
C PRO A 133 -11.39 13.39 -13.31
N GLY A 134 -12.42 13.14 -12.50
CA GLY A 134 -12.63 11.83 -11.90
C GLY A 134 -13.79 11.79 -10.93
N LEU A 135 -13.86 10.70 -10.14
CA LEU A 135 -14.91 10.35 -9.17
C LEU A 135 -14.91 11.33 -7.96
N PRO A 136 -15.66 12.45 -8.00
CA PRO A 136 -15.51 13.52 -6.99
C PRO A 136 -16.05 13.10 -5.62
N HIS A 137 -16.89 12.06 -5.58
CA HIS A 137 -17.41 11.49 -4.36
C HIS A 137 -16.34 10.84 -3.48
N ILE A 138 -15.19 10.43 -4.06
CA ILE A 138 -14.06 9.90 -3.28
C ILE A 138 -13.41 11.01 -2.48
N ASP A 139 -13.12 12.16 -3.10
CA ASP A 139 -12.56 13.32 -2.40
C ASP A 139 -13.55 13.90 -1.38
N ALA A 140 -14.85 13.88 -1.68
CA ALA A 140 -15.88 14.28 -0.73
C ALA A 140 -15.92 13.38 0.52
N ALA A 141 -15.60 12.09 0.38
CA ALA A 141 -15.61 11.13 1.48
C ALA A 141 -14.29 11.06 2.25
N LEU A 142 -13.15 11.21 1.56
CA LEU A 142 -11.82 10.90 2.11
C LEU A 142 -10.89 12.12 2.20
N GLY A 143 -11.31 13.27 1.68
CA GLY A 143 -10.53 14.50 1.64
C GLY A 143 -9.95 14.79 0.25
N ALA A 144 -9.85 16.07 -0.08
CA ALA A 144 -9.37 16.56 -1.36
C ALA A 144 -7.99 15.99 -1.73
N GLY A 145 -7.83 15.53 -2.97
CA GLY A 145 -6.59 14.96 -3.50
C GLY A 145 -6.43 13.45 -3.29
N THR A 146 -7.32 12.82 -2.51
CA THR A 146 -7.32 11.37 -2.30
C THR A 146 -7.51 10.61 -3.60
N CYS A 147 -8.46 11.05 -4.43
CA CYS A 147 -8.74 10.47 -5.74
C CYS A 147 -7.50 10.50 -6.62
N ASN A 148 -6.79 11.63 -6.69
CA ASN A 148 -5.58 11.77 -7.51
C ASN A 148 -4.48 10.78 -7.07
N MET A 149 -4.21 10.70 -5.77
CA MET A 149 -3.22 9.76 -5.22
C MET A 149 -3.59 8.31 -5.54
N ILE A 150 -4.83 7.92 -5.26
CA ILE A 150 -5.28 6.54 -5.42
C ILE A 150 -5.28 6.12 -6.88
N PHE A 151 -5.83 6.94 -7.79
CA PHE A 151 -5.91 6.57 -9.19
C PHE A 151 -4.57 6.63 -9.91
N THR A 152 -3.65 7.49 -9.47
CA THR A 152 -2.26 7.43 -9.96
C THR A 152 -1.64 6.06 -9.68
N MET A 153 -1.82 5.53 -8.46
CA MET A 153 -1.34 4.19 -8.11
C MET A 153 -2.10 3.10 -8.88
N ALA A 154 -3.43 3.16 -8.88
CA ALA A 154 -4.28 2.16 -9.51
C ALA A 154 -4.05 2.04 -11.03
N LEU A 155 -3.79 3.15 -11.72
CA LEU A 155 -3.47 3.16 -13.15
C LEU A 155 -2.06 2.65 -13.47
N GLY A 156 -1.15 2.64 -12.49
CA GLY A 156 0.16 2.00 -12.61
C GLY A 156 0.08 0.48 -12.63
N VAL A 157 -0.90 -0.09 -11.92
CA VAL A 157 -1.04 -1.55 -11.74
C VAL A 157 -1.19 -2.31 -13.07
N PRO A 158 -2.10 -1.95 -13.99
CA PRO A 158 -2.19 -2.64 -15.29
C PRO A 158 -0.92 -2.53 -16.14
N LYS A 159 -0.23 -1.37 -16.10
CA LYS A 159 1.04 -1.17 -16.82
C LYS A 159 2.13 -2.09 -16.27
N CYS A 160 2.17 -2.24 -14.94
CA CYS A 160 3.06 -3.16 -14.26
C CYS A 160 2.75 -4.61 -14.62
N ALA A 161 1.46 -5.00 -14.60
CA ALA A 161 1.04 -6.35 -14.97
C ALA A 161 1.44 -6.70 -16.42
N GLU A 162 1.22 -5.79 -17.37
CA GLU A 162 1.66 -5.96 -18.75
C GLU A 162 3.18 -6.14 -18.88
N ARG A 163 3.96 -5.26 -18.24
CA ARG A 163 5.43 -5.34 -18.23
C ARG A 163 5.94 -6.67 -17.70
N LEU A 164 5.35 -7.15 -16.60
CA LEU A 164 5.71 -8.40 -15.94
C LEU A 164 5.07 -9.64 -16.57
N LYS A 165 4.28 -9.48 -17.65
CA LYS A 165 3.51 -10.55 -18.30
C LYS A 165 2.58 -11.31 -17.34
N LEU A 166 2.02 -10.58 -16.37
CA LEU A 166 1.03 -11.09 -15.43
C LEU A 166 -0.40 -10.80 -15.94
N PRO A 167 -1.40 -11.58 -15.51
CA PRO A 167 -2.79 -11.26 -15.79
C PRO A 167 -3.15 -9.85 -15.27
N ASN A 168 -3.83 -9.07 -16.10
CA ASN A 168 -4.37 -7.79 -15.66
C ASN A 168 -5.46 -8.01 -14.59
N PRO A 169 -5.44 -7.26 -13.48
CA PRO A 169 -6.51 -7.30 -12.50
C PRO A 169 -7.87 -6.96 -13.11
N THR A 170 -8.83 -7.86 -12.98
CA THR A 170 -10.24 -7.56 -13.29
C THR A 170 -10.85 -6.79 -12.12
N VAL A 171 -11.25 -5.54 -12.36
CA VAL A 171 -11.96 -4.71 -11.38
C VAL A 171 -13.43 -4.64 -11.78
N ILE A 172 -14.32 -5.16 -10.94
CA ILE A 172 -15.77 -5.17 -11.13
C ILE A 172 -16.50 -4.13 -10.27
N GLY A 173 -15.79 -3.47 -9.35
CA GLY A 173 -16.37 -2.45 -8.48
C GLY A 173 -15.32 -1.54 -7.85
N VAL A 174 -15.72 -0.29 -7.59
CA VAL A 174 -14.92 0.72 -6.91
C VAL A 174 -15.78 1.32 -5.81
N ASP A 175 -15.38 1.14 -4.56
CA ASP A 175 -16.15 1.56 -3.40
C ASP A 175 -15.26 2.23 -2.35
N VAL A 176 -15.83 3.19 -1.61
CA VAL A 176 -15.25 3.62 -0.33
C VAL A 176 -15.71 2.65 0.76
N ARG A 177 -14.75 2.13 1.53
CA ARG A 177 -14.99 1.17 2.62
C ARG A 177 -14.11 1.49 3.82
N THR A 178 -14.62 1.24 5.01
CA THR A 178 -13.80 1.29 6.23
C THR A 178 -12.80 0.14 6.23
N ARG A 179 -11.71 0.26 6.99
CA ARG A 179 -10.68 -0.77 7.08
C ARG A 179 -11.28 -2.15 7.35
N LEU A 180 -12.15 -2.31 8.34
CA LEU A 180 -12.68 -3.63 8.73
C LEU A 180 -13.59 -4.23 7.65
N GLN A 181 -14.30 -3.41 6.88
CA GLN A 181 -15.17 -3.87 5.79
C GLN A 181 -14.41 -4.51 4.61
N ILE A 182 -13.11 -4.24 4.48
CA ILE A 182 -12.26 -4.73 3.38
C ILE A 182 -11.81 -6.19 3.59
N GLY A 183 -11.78 -6.70 4.83
CA GLY A 183 -11.30 -8.05 5.16
C GLY A 183 -9.83 -8.07 5.57
N SER A 184 -9.09 -9.13 5.26
CA SER A 184 -7.66 -9.21 5.55
C SER A 184 -6.87 -8.39 4.53
N ILE A 185 -6.00 -7.49 4.97
CA ILE A 185 -5.09 -6.76 4.09
C ILE A 185 -3.67 -7.31 4.27
N SER A 186 -2.90 -7.27 3.19
CA SER A 186 -1.47 -7.43 3.24
C SER A 186 -0.83 -6.05 3.26
N LEU A 187 0.09 -5.85 4.19
CA LEU A 187 0.69 -4.55 4.50
C LEU A 187 2.20 -4.62 4.19
N GLU A 188 2.56 -4.40 2.93
CA GLU A 188 3.94 -4.51 2.46
C GLU A 188 4.67 -3.17 2.47
N PHE A 189 3.99 -2.12 1.99
CA PHE A 189 4.62 -0.84 1.70
C PHE A 189 3.77 0.34 2.17
N LEU A 190 4.45 1.44 2.44
CA LEU A 190 3.86 2.75 2.65
C LEU A 190 4.69 3.78 1.91
N VAL A 191 4.05 4.76 1.29
CA VAL A 191 4.72 5.93 0.71
C VAL A 191 4.37 7.15 1.54
N SER A 192 5.35 7.98 1.89
CA SER A 192 5.14 9.30 2.51
C SER A 192 6.02 10.33 1.84
N GLY A 193 5.42 11.18 1.01
CA GLY A 193 6.18 12.10 0.17
C GLY A 193 7.09 11.33 -0.81
N PRO A 194 8.39 11.66 -0.86
CA PRO A 194 9.35 10.94 -1.71
C PRO A 194 9.83 9.60 -1.12
N ASP A 195 9.48 9.30 0.13
CA ASP A 195 10.05 8.17 0.85
C ASP A 195 9.15 6.94 0.74
N LEU A 196 9.76 5.81 0.39
CA LEU A 196 9.14 4.49 0.36
C LEU A 196 9.58 3.68 1.58
N PHE A 197 8.62 3.16 2.33
CA PHE A 197 8.83 2.37 3.53
C PHE A 197 8.43 0.91 3.29
N CYS A 198 9.29 -0.02 3.66
CA CYS A 198 8.98 -1.44 3.83
C CYS A 198 8.37 -1.66 5.21
N LEU A 199 7.15 -2.20 5.25
CA LEU A 199 6.43 -2.50 6.47
C LEU A 199 6.62 -3.95 6.95
N LYS A 200 7.24 -4.80 6.12
CA LYS A 200 7.51 -6.20 6.46
C LYS A 200 8.64 -6.31 7.48
N LYS A 201 8.42 -7.06 8.56
CA LYS A 201 9.50 -7.43 9.50
C LYS A 201 10.52 -8.38 8.89
N ARG A 202 10.07 -9.31 8.06
CA ARG A 202 10.93 -10.30 7.40
C ARG A 202 11.02 -9.96 5.92
N VAL A 203 12.22 -9.63 5.49
CA VAL A 203 12.59 -9.43 4.09
C VAL A 203 13.24 -10.71 3.59
N GLN A 204 12.64 -11.32 2.58
CA GLN A 204 13.05 -12.59 1.99
C GLN A 204 13.38 -12.36 0.51
N PRO A 205 14.62 -12.59 0.05
CA PRO A 205 15.02 -12.38 -1.35
C PRO A 205 14.15 -13.12 -2.39
N GLU A 206 13.52 -14.21 -1.96
CA GLU A 206 12.69 -15.12 -2.77
C GLU A 206 11.29 -14.54 -3.02
N ASP A 207 10.92 -13.51 -2.24
CA ASP A 207 9.65 -12.83 -2.38
C ASP A 207 9.67 -11.95 -3.65
N SER A 208 8.96 -12.41 -4.68
CA SER A 208 8.80 -11.77 -5.99
C SER A 208 8.37 -10.29 -5.96
N ILE A 209 7.85 -9.76 -4.85
CA ILE A 209 7.60 -8.32 -4.72
C ILE A 209 8.91 -7.51 -4.85
N TRP A 210 10.04 -8.05 -4.38
CA TRP A 210 11.34 -7.38 -4.46
C TRP A 210 11.90 -7.40 -5.87
N THR A 211 11.69 -8.50 -6.60
CA THR A 211 12.00 -8.58 -8.03
C THR A 211 11.21 -7.53 -8.81
N ALA A 212 9.91 -7.42 -8.59
CA ALA A 212 9.09 -6.41 -9.27
C ALA A 212 9.46 -4.97 -8.87
N LEU A 213 9.78 -4.74 -7.59
CA LEU A 213 10.19 -3.44 -7.09
C LEU A 213 11.53 -2.99 -7.70
N SER A 214 12.54 -3.85 -7.69
CA SER A 214 13.86 -3.57 -8.30
C SER A 214 13.77 -3.40 -9.82
N GLU A 215 13.00 -4.24 -10.52
CA GLU A 215 12.79 -4.13 -11.96
C GLU A 215 12.10 -2.81 -12.35
N SER A 216 11.23 -2.28 -11.46
CA SER A 216 10.64 -0.94 -11.65
C SER A 216 11.66 0.21 -11.52
N GLY A 217 12.88 -0.07 -11.04
CA GLY A 217 13.95 0.90 -10.86
C GLY A 217 14.01 1.53 -9.47
N VAL A 218 13.28 0.99 -8.48
CA VAL A 218 13.45 1.37 -7.07
C VAL A 218 14.75 0.75 -6.55
N LYS A 219 15.59 1.58 -5.93
CA LYS A 219 16.91 1.19 -5.42
C LYS A 219 17.03 1.29 -3.90
N GLU A 220 16.13 2.03 -3.26
CA GLU A 220 16.25 2.37 -1.84
C GLU A 220 14.86 2.35 -1.20
N VAL A 221 14.81 1.84 0.04
CA VAL A 221 13.61 1.83 0.89
C VAL A 221 13.99 2.07 2.35
N PHE A 222 13.10 2.68 3.12
CA PHE A 222 13.22 2.76 4.58
C PHE A 222 12.61 1.52 5.23
N SER A 223 13.30 0.94 6.21
CA SER A 223 12.78 -0.15 7.02
C SER A 223 11.92 0.42 8.14
N LEU A 224 10.62 0.15 8.11
CA LEU A 224 9.65 0.49 9.15
C LEU A 224 8.73 -0.70 9.45
N PRO A 225 9.25 -1.81 10.00
CA PRO A 225 8.44 -2.98 10.28
C PRO A 225 7.22 -2.63 11.15
N SER A 226 6.02 -2.84 10.61
CA SER A 226 4.79 -2.36 11.23
C SER A 226 3.62 -3.33 11.06
N LEU A 227 2.60 -3.21 11.92
CA LEU A 227 1.34 -3.95 11.83
C LEU A 227 0.14 -2.99 11.78
N PRO A 228 -0.96 -3.36 11.11
CA PRO A 228 -2.20 -2.61 11.26
C PRO A 228 -2.77 -2.84 12.66
N ILE A 229 -3.13 -1.76 13.37
CA ILE A 229 -3.69 -1.84 14.73
C ILE A 229 -4.99 -1.03 14.87
N ALA A 230 -5.71 -1.29 15.95
CA ALA A 230 -6.77 -0.45 16.48
C ALA A 230 -6.31 0.10 17.85
N ILE A 231 -6.55 1.39 18.09
CA ILE A 231 -6.19 2.09 19.33
C ILE A 231 -7.40 2.79 19.96
#